data_AF-A0A8K0WEE2-F1
#
_entry.id   AF-A0A8K0WEE2-F1
#
_cell.length_a   1.000
_cell.length_b   1.000
_cell.length_c   1.000
_cell.angle_alpha   90.00
_cell.angle_beta   90.00
_cell.angle_gamma   90.00
#
_symmetry.space_group_name_H-M   'P 1'
#
loop_
_entity.id
_entity.type
_entity.pdbx_description
1 polymer ?
#
loop_
_entity_poly.entity_id
_entity_poly.type
_entity_poly.pdbx_seq_one_letter_code
_entity_poly.pdbx_strand_id
1 'polypeptide(L)'
;MVVLPEPFASFKRTPLLFDHPSPLHPLPNLTRHLNSTTTTKTQIWAKREGSFTGLGLGVNKIRKLEYVIPDVLAKGCDTLISTGGTQSNHMRQVAAVGSHLGLKTVFVPQAHQVPGSEAFELFGNVQVNGILGAEYAEPNASLEGIADDIEKRGGRPYIIASGASAHGHGGLGFARWAFEVVEQEAALGIFFDTVVVPVASGGTIGGMIAGFKLADRLRQESGTFSLSQSGTRTIIGIDTYNKPVGVLEATILDIAQRTAKLIGLGEAVIQAHDVVGSRPLGTSPGQSSRSKMALKH
;
A
#
# COMPACT_ATOMS: atom_id res chain seq x y z
N MET A 1 5.25 16.15 11.99
CA MET A 1 5.86 15.53 10.80
C MET A 1 6.93 14.56 11.27
N VAL A 2 6.94 13.35 10.70
CA VAL A 2 7.94 12.34 11.07
C VAL A 2 9.35 12.76 10.64
N VAL A 3 10.31 12.63 11.55
CA VAL A 3 11.73 12.83 11.26
C VAL A 3 12.31 11.54 10.68
N LEU A 4 12.87 11.63 9.47
CA LEU A 4 13.51 10.50 8.79
C LEU A 4 15.04 10.66 8.81
N PRO A 5 15.81 9.57 8.91
CA PRO A 5 17.27 9.59 8.80
C PRO A 5 17.71 9.78 7.34
N GLU A 6 18.95 10.21 7.11
CA GLU A 6 19.56 10.09 5.77
C GLU A 6 20.03 8.65 5.50
N PRO A 7 19.97 8.16 4.25
CA PRO A 7 19.55 8.84 3.02
C PRO A 7 18.02 8.91 2.82
N PHE A 8 17.21 8.36 3.74
CA PHE A 8 15.76 8.25 3.55
C PHE A 8 15.07 9.63 3.47
N ALA A 9 15.53 10.62 4.22
CA ALA A 9 15.00 11.98 4.18
C ALA A 9 15.22 12.70 2.83
N SER A 10 16.25 12.32 2.06
CA SER A 10 16.56 12.92 0.75
C SER A 10 15.53 12.65 -0.36
N PHE A 11 14.69 11.62 -0.21
CA PHE A 11 13.70 11.27 -1.24
C PHE A 11 12.60 12.32 -1.31
N LYS A 12 12.47 12.97 -2.47
CA LYS A 12 11.39 13.91 -2.75
C LYS A 12 10.03 13.24 -2.58
N ARG A 13 9.06 14.03 -2.11
CA ARG A 13 7.69 13.61 -1.88
C ARG A 13 6.72 14.67 -2.40
N THR A 14 5.72 14.26 -3.16
CA THR A 14 4.58 15.12 -3.48
C THR A 14 3.54 14.98 -2.36
N PRO A 15 3.13 16.07 -1.68
CA PRO A 15 2.15 15.99 -0.60
C PRO A 15 0.75 15.71 -1.16
N LEU A 16 0.27 14.48 -0.98
CA LEU A 16 -1.07 14.01 -1.36
C LEU A 16 -1.91 13.62 -0.13
N LEU A 17 -1.29 13.62 1.05
CA LEU A 17 -1.91 13.33 2.34
C LEU A 17 -2.17 14.60 3.14
N PHE A 18 -3.07 14.51 4.13
CA PHE A 18 -3.18 15.55 5.15
C PHE A 18 -1.89 15.65 5.98
N ASP A 19 -1.64 16.82 6.58
CA ASP A 19 -0.42 17.10 7.35
C ASP A 19 -0.43 16.52 8.78
N HIS A 20 -0.98 15.32 8.92
CA HIS A 20 -0.96 14.54 10.15
C HIS A 20 -0.90 13.04 9.80
N PRO A 21 -0.29 12.21 10.65
CA PRO A 21 -0.31 10.77 10.44
C PRO A 21 -1.75 10.25 10.49
N SER A 22 -2.01 9.13 9.81
CA SER A 22 -3.30 8.46 9.92
C SER A 22 -3.55 8.03 11.38
N PRO A 23 -4.78 8.19 11.89
CA PRO A 23 -5.05 7.97 13.30
C PRO A 23 -5.04 6.47 13.64
N LEU A 24 -4.63 6.16 14.88
CA LEU A 24 -4.75 4.85 15.50
C LEU A 24 -5.98 4.84 16.41
N HIS A 25 -6.90 3.91 16.18
CA HIS A 25 -8.10 3.77 17.01
C HIS A 25 -8.13 2.40 17.71
N PRO A 26 -8.37 2.35 19.03
CA PRO A 26 -8.65 1.09 19.69
C PRO A 26 -10.00 0.53 19.22
N LEU A 27 -10.11 -0.79 19.14
CA LEU A 27 -11.35 -1.49 18.82
C LEU A 27 -11.85 -2.27 20.06
N PRO A 28 -12.39 -1.58 21.09
CA PRO A 28 -12.68 -2.18 22.39
C PRO A 28 -13.76 -3.26 22.33
N ASN A 29 -14.78 -3.10 21.48
CA ASN A 29 -15.84 -4.09 21.33
C ASN A 29 -15.33 -5.37 20.64
N LEU A 30 -14.54 -5.24 19.57
CA LEU A 30 -13.91 -6.38 18.90
C LEU A 30 -12.93 -7.08 19.85
N THR A 31 -12.12 -6.30 20.57
CA THR A 31 -11.20 -6.79 21.60
C THR A 31 -11.93 -7.62 22.67
N ARG A 32 -13.03 -7.09 23.23
CA ARG A 32 -13.85 -7.79 24.22
C ARG A 32 -14.42 -9.09 23.67
N HIS A 33 -14.94 -9.05 22.44
CA HIS A 33 -15.52 -10.22 21.79
C HIS A 33 -14.47 -11.33 21.56
N LEU A 34 -13.31 -10.99 20.98
CA LEU A 34 -12.23 -11.96 20.77
C LEU A 34 -11.74 -12.53 22.10
N ASN A 35 -11.48 -11.68 23.09
CA ASN A 35 -11.06 -12.13 24.42
C ASN A 35 -12.12 -12.98 25.15
N SER A 36 -13.39 -12.95 24.74
CA SER A 36 -14.43 -13.84 25.28
C SER A 36 -14.51 -15.20 24.56
N THR A 37 -13.96 -15.29 23.35
CA THR A 37 -14.07 -16.47 22.47
C THR A 37 -12.73 -17.19 22.28
N THR A 38 -11.62 -16.56 22.65
CA THR A 38 -10.26 -17.11 22.53
C THR A 38 -9.55 -17.18 23.89
N THR A 39 -8.64 -18.15 24.01
CA THR A 39 -7.76 -18.30 25.18
C THR A 39 -6.68 -17.21 25.18
N THR A 40 -6.14 -16.86 24.02
CA THR A 40 -5.21 -15.74 23.84
C THR A 40 -5.93 -14.41 24.07
N LYS A 41 -5.41 -13.59 24.98
CA LYS A 41 -5.89 -12.22 25.20
C LYS A 41 -5.09 -11.26 24.32
N THR A 42 -5.79 -10.33 23.69
CA THR A 42 -5.18 -9.33 22.79
C THR A 42 -5.86 -7.97 22.95
N GLN A 43 -5.23 -6.92 22.46
CA GLN A 43 -5.84 -5.60 22.25
C GLN A 43 -5.78 -5.27 20.77
N ILE A 44 -6.93 -5.01 20.15
CA ILE A 44 -7.00 -4.74 18.72
C ILE A 44 -7.08 -3.23 18.49
N TRP A 45 -6.22 -2.75 17.59
CA TRP A 45 -6.19 -1.38 17.10
C TRP A 45 -6.27 -1.35 15.58
N ALA A 46 -6.71 -0.21 15.02
CA ALA A 46 -6.75 0.02 13.60
C ALA A 46 -6.10 1.37 13.24
N LYS A 47 -5.03 1.33 12.44
CA LYS A 47 -4.45 2.53 11.80
C LYS A 47 -5.23 2.87 10.54
N ARG A 48 -5.87 4.05 10.51
CA ARG A 48 -6.92 4.38 9.53
C ARG A 48 -6.34 4.97 8.24
N GLU A 49 -5.66 4.13 7.46
CA GLU A 49 -5.18 4.49 6.10
C GLU A 49 -6.31 4.79 5.10
N GLY A 50 -7.60 4.74 5.46
CA GLY A 50 -8.70 5.07 4.56
C GLY A 50 -9.17 6.53 4.61
N SER A 51 -8.63 7.33 5.55
CA SER A 51 -9.23 8.62 5.92
C SER A 51 -8.21 9.76 6.00
N PHE A 52 -7.08 9.61 5.31
CA PHE A 52 -5.89 10.46 5.47
C PHE A 52 -5.54 11.29 4.21
N THR A 53 -6.50 11.40 3.28
CA THR A 53 -6.42 12.26 2.10
C THR A 53 -7.83 12.67 1.64
N GLY A 54 -7.95 13.83 1.01
CA GLY A 54 -9.15 14.27 0.31
C GLY A 54 -9.27 13.71 -1.11
N LEU A 55 -8.25 13.01 -1.61
CA LEU A 55 -8.18 12.56 -3.00
C LEU A 55 -8.78 11.17 -3.18
N GLY A 56 -9.84 11.08 -4.00
CA GLY A 56 -10.41 9.84 -4.51
C GLY A 56 -10.68 8.81 -3.42
N LEU A 57 -11.38 9.19 -2.34
CA LEU A 57 -11.79 8.30 -1.23
C LEU A 57 -10.62 7.46 -0.67
N GLY A 58 -9.42 8.06 -0.60
CA GLY A 58 -8.12 7.40 -0.57
C GLY A 58 -7.95 6.18 0.35
N VAL A 59 -7.02 5.31 -0.02
CA VAL A 59 -6.58 4.16 0.79
C VAL A 59 -5.05 4.06 0.73
N ASN A 60 -4.46 2.88 0.94
CA ASN A 60 -3.00 2.73 0.99
C ASN A 60 -2.20 3.14 -0.26
N LYS A 61 -2.78 3.29 -1.47
CA LYS A 61 -1.97 3.51 -2.68
C LYS A 61 -1.49 4.95 -2.80
N ILE A 62 -2.25 5.92 -2.30
CA ILE A 62 -1.91 7.34 -2.34
C ILE A 62 -0.56 7.60 -1.65
N ARG A 63 -0.29 6.92 -0.54
CA ARG A 63 0.98 6.98 0.19
C ARG A 63 2.17 6.49 -0.63
N LYS A 64 1.98 5.51 -1.51
CA LYS A 64 3.02 5.09 -2.46
C LYS A 64 3.20 6.11 -3.56
N LEU A 65 2.08 6.64 -4.07
CA LEU A 65 2.09 7.64 -5.13
C LEU A 65 2.84 8.92 -4.72
N GLU A 66 2.83 9.31 -3.44
CA GLU A 66 3.64 10.45 -2.95
C GLU A 66 5.13 10.36 -3.30
N TYR A 67 5.68 9.14 -3.47
CA TYR A 67 7.08 8.88 -3.83
C TYR A 67 7.28 8.47 -5.31
N VAL A 68 6.20 8.18 -6.03
CA VAL A 68 6.22 7.91 -7.48
C VAL A 68 6.09 9.21 -8.27
N ILE A 69 5.15 10.08 -7.86
CA ILE A 69 4.84 11.33 -8.56
C ILE A 69 6.04 12.27 -8.74
N PRO A 70 6.99 12.40 -7.79
CA PRO A 70 8.18 13.20 -8.02
C PRO A 70 8.97 12.79 -9.28
N ASP A 71 9.03 11.50 -9.61
CA ASP A 71 9.68 11.01 -10.84
C ASP A 71 8.84 11.35 -12.09
N VAL A 72 7.52 11.22 -12.00
CA VAL A 72 6.57 11.63 -13.06
C VAL A 72 6.77 13.11 -13.42
N LEU A 73 6.78 13.98 -12.41
CA LEU A 73 6.92 15.41 -12.59
C LEU A 73 8.32 15.80 -13.07
N ALA A 74 9.37 15.15 -12.55
CA ALA A 74 10.75 15.41 -12.96
C ALA A 74 10.99 15.06 -14.44
N LYS A 75 10.33 14.00 -14.94
CA LYS A 75 10.36 13.62 -16.36
C LYS A 75 9.48 14.51 -17.23
N GLY A 76 8.65 15.37 -16.64
CA GLY A 76 7.72 16.25 -17.34
C GLY A 76 6.64 15.47 -18.09
N CYS A 77 6.17 14.37 -17.51
CA CYS A 77 5.07 13.58 -18.05
C CYS A 77 3.74 14.32 -17.93
N ASP A 78 2.84 14.08 -18.89
CA ASP A 78 1.51 14.71 -18.97
C ASP A 78 0.35 13.72 -18.79
N THR A 79 0.64 12.41 -18.87
CA THR A 79 -0.37 11.34 -18.88
C THR A 79 0.07 10.18 -18.01
N LEU A 80 -0.78 9.77 -17.08
CA LEU A 80 -0.60 8.57 -16.26
C LEU A 80 -1.28 7.38 -16.93
N ILE A 81 -0.55 6.29 -17.13
CA ILE A 81 -1.10 5.03 -17.63
C ILE A 81 -1.04 4.00 -16.52
N SER A 82 -2.12 3.28 -16.25
CA SER A 82 -2.15 2.26 -15.20
C SER A 82 -3.10 1.10 -15.54
N THR A 83 -3.00 0.01 -14.78
CA THR A 83 -3.84 -1.18 -14.95
C THR A 83 -4.37 -1.71 -13.61
N GLY A 84 -5.46 -2.48 -13.68
CA GLY A 84 -6.05 -3.25 -12.58
C GLY A 84 -7.39 -3.85 -12.98
N GLY A 85 -7.98 -4.67 -12.11
CA GLY A 85 -9.35 -5.15 -12.31
C GLY A 85 -10.39 -4.02 -12.22
N THR A 86 -11.61 -4.24 -12.71
CA THR A 86 -12.69 -3.24 -12.82
C THR A 86 -12.80 -2.34 -11.57
N GLN A 87 -12.92 -2.94 -10.37
CA GLN A 87 -13.05 -2.20 -9.10
C GLN A 87 -11.71 -1.84 -8.43
N SER A 88 -10.66 -1.57 -9.21
CA SER A 88 -9.33 -1.28 -8.67
C SER A 88 -9.28 0.02 -7.87
N ASN A 89 -9.05 -0.11 -6.55
CA ASN A 89 -8.71 1.03 -5.70
C ASN A 89 -7.43 1.77 -6.16
N HIS A 90 -6.52 1.07 -6.85
CA HIS A 90 -5.30 1.67 -7.36
C HIS A 90 -5.60 2.62 -8.53
N MET A 91 -6.37 2.16 -9.52
CA MET A 91 -6.77 3.01 -10.65
C MET A 91 -7.48 4.26 -10.14
N ARG A 92 -8.43 4.12 -9.21
CA ARG A 92 -9.10 5.27 -8.59
C ARG A 92 -8.16 6.30 -7.95
N GLN A 93 -7.14 5.85 -7.24
CA GLN A 93 -6.16 6.78 -6.66
C GLN A 93 -5.23 7.39 -7.72
N VAL A 94 -4.90 6.67 -8.79
CA VAL A 94 -4.15 7.23 -9.92
C VAL A 94 -4.99 8.30 -10.63
N ALA A 95 -6.27 8.06 -10.90
CA ALA A 95 -7.19 9.04 -11.48
C ALA A 95 -7.30 10.29 -10.61
N ALA A 96 -7.46 10.12 -9.29
CA ALA A 96 -7.56 11.25 -8.37
C ALA A 96 -6.28 12.09 -8.34
N VAL A 97 -5.11 11.45 -8.37
CA VAL A 97 -3.82 12.14 -8.44
C VAL A 97 -3.63 12.82 -9.79
N GLY A 98 -3.98 12.15 -10.90
CA GLY A 98 -3.90 12.73 -12.23
C GLY A 98 -4.76 14.00 -12.33
N SER A 99 -6.03 13.89 -11.97
CA SER A 99 -6.97 15.02 -11.91
C SER A 99 -6.46 16.16 -11.02
N HIS A 100 -5.97 15.85 -9.81
CA HIS A 100 -5.43 16.85 -8.88
C HIS A 100 -4.22 17.60 -9.42
N LEU A 101 -3.36 16.94 -10.19
CA LEU A 101 -2.12 17.50 -10.74
C LEU A 101 -2.27 18.02 -12.17
N GLY A 102 -3.46 17.95 -12.76
CA GLY A 102 -3.70 18.33 -14.15
C GLY A 102 -3.09 17.36 -15.19
N LEU A 103 -2.83 16.11 -14.79
CA LEU A 103 -2.35 15.05 -15.68
C LEU A 103 -3.53 14.25 -16.24
N LYS A 104 -3.47 13.89 -17.52
CA LYS A 104 -4.40 12.92 -18.12
C LYS A 104 -4.22 11.56 -17.46
N THR A 105 -5.25 10.74 -17.48
CA THR A 105 -5.17 9.37 -16.96
C THR A 105 -5.82 8.40 -17.93
N VAL A 106 -5.09 7.34 -18.30
CA VAL A 106 -5.56 6.26 -19.17
C VAL A 106 -5.42 4.93 -18.44
N PHE A 107 -6.50 4.15 -18.40
CA PHE A 107 -6.51 2.83 -17.80
C PHE A 107 -6.63 1.72 -18.82
N VAL A 108 -5.85 0.66 -18.61
CA VAL A 108 -6.01 -0.62 -19.29
C VAL A 108 -6.60 -1.62 -18.30
N PRO A 109 -7.90 -1.94 -18.37
CA PRO A 109 -8.53 -2.91 -17.49
C PRO A 109 -7.95 -4.31 -17.69
N GLN A 110 -7.83 -5.06 -16.59
CA GLN A 110 -7.59 -6.50 -16.66
C GLN A 110 -8.93 -7.20 -16.83
N ALA A 111 -9.10 -7.98 -17.89
CA ALA A 111 -10.36 -8.69 -18.11
C ALA A 111 -10.62 -9.70 -16.97
N HIS A 112 -11.86 -9.71 -16.48
CA HIS A 112 -12.31 -10.76 -15.58
C HIS A 112 -12.52 -12.07 -16.35
N GLN A 113 -12.19 -13.21 -15.74
CA GLN A 113 -12.53 -14.54 -16.29
C GLN A 113 -14.03 -14.78 -16.37
N VAL A 114 -14.81 -14.07 -15.54
CA VAL A 114 -16.27 -14.08 -15.52
C VAL A 114 -16.74 -12.63 -15.50
N PRO A 115 -17.57 -12.17 -16.45
CA PRO A 115 -18.13 -10.82 -16.45
C PRO A 115 -18.83 -10.50 -15.12
N GLY A 116 -18.62 -9.30 -14.59
CA GLY A 116 -19.35 -8.82 -13.41
C GLY A 116 -20.83 -8.59 -13.73
N SER A 117 -21.62 -8.29 -12.70
CA SER A 117 -22.94 -7.71 -12.93
C SER A 117 -22.80 -6.32 -13.57
N GLU A 118 -23.84 -5.85 -14.24
CA GLU A 118 -23.88 -4.47 -14.78
C GLU A 118 -23.54 -3.43 -13.69
N ALA A 119 -24.07 -3.61 -12.47
CA ALA A 119 -23.75 -2.74 -11.35
C ALA A 119 -22.26 -2.74 -10.96
N PHE A 120 -21.58 -3.88 -11.10
CA PHE A 120 -20.15 -4.00 -10.82
C PHE A 120 -19.29 -3.29 -11.87
N GLU A 121 -19.72 -3.30 -13.13
CA GLU A 121 -19.01 -2.62 -14.22
C GLU A 121 -19.27 -1.10 -14.23
N LEU A 122 -20.44 -0.65 -13.78
CA LEU A 122 -20.85 0.77 -13.88
C LEU A 122 -20.63 1.60 -12.61
N PHE A 123 -20.77 1.01 -11.40
CA PHE A 123 -20.76 1.77 -10.14
C PHE A 123 -19.47 1.59 -9.34
N GLY A 124 -19.28 2.41 -8.30
CA GLY A 124 -18.12 2.30 -7.41
C GLY A 124 -16.85 2.91 -8.00
N ASN A 125 -15.73 2.19 -7.96
CA ASN A 125 -14.44 2.75 -8.37
C ASN A 125 -14.42 3.16 -9.85
N VAL A 126 -15.07 2.40 -10.75
CA VAL A 126 -15.18 2.75 -12.18
C VAL A 126 -15.91 4.08 -12.37
N GLN A 127 -17.03 4.26 -11.68
CA GLN A 127 -17.79 5.51 -11.70
C GLN A 127 -16.95 6.70 -11.25
N VAL A 128 -16.22 6.54 -10.14
CA VAL A 128 -15.34 7.60 -9.61
C VAL A 128 -14.22 7.92 -10.59
N ASN A 129 -13.64 6.92 -11.28
CA ASN A 129 -12.63 7.14 -12.31
C ASN A 129 -13.17 8.01 -13.45
N GLY A 130 -14.38 7.71 -13.95
CA GLY A 130 -15.04 8.50 -14.98
C GLY A 130 -15.33 9.94 -14.54
N ILE A 131 -15.82 10.15 -13.32
CA ILE A 131 -16.04 11.49 -12.74
C ILE A 131 -14.73 12.29 -12.67
N LEU A 132 -13.62 11.61 -12.39
CA LEU A 132 -12.27 12.21 -12.33
C LEU A 132 -11.62 12.39 -13.71
N GLY A 133 -12.32 12.05 -14.80
CA GLY A 133 -11.85 12.25 -16.18
C GLY A 133 -10.86 11.20 -16.66
N ALA A 134 -10.83 10.00 -16.07
CA ALA A 134 -9.98 8.93 -16.58
C ALA A 134 -10.58 8.29 -17.83
N GLU A 135 -9.73 8.04 -18.83
CA GLU A 135 -10.07 7.33 -20.05
C GLU A 135 -9.75 5.83 -19.92
N TYR A 136 -10.42 5.01 -20.72
CA TYR A 136 -10.26 3.56 -20.73
C TYR A 136 -9.87 3.08 -22.13
N ALA A 137 -8.77 2.33 -22.19
CA ALA A 137 -8.38 1.58 -23.37
C ALA A 137 -9.01 0.17 -23.36
N GLU A 138 -8.85 -0.55 -24.47
CA GLU A 138 -9.31 -1.94 -24.58
C GLU A 138 -8.73 -2.83 -23.46
N PRO A 139 -9.53 -3.71 -22.86
CA PRO A 139 -9.05 -4.64 -21.85
C PRO A 139 -7.86 -5.46 -22.33
N ASN A 140 -6.84 -5.57 -21.47
CA ASN A 140 -5.57 -6.27 -21.74
C ASN A 140 -4.74 -5.73 -22.92
N ALA A 141 -5.00 -4.50 -23.41
CA ALA A 141 -4.08 -3.84 -24.33
C ALA A 141 -2.66 -3.74 -23.74
N SER A 142 -1.63 -3.61 -24.59
CA SER A 142 -0.27 -3.38 -24.10
C SER A 142 -0.17 -1.97 -23.51
N LEU A 143 0.30 -1.87 -22.25
CA LEU A 143 0.56 -0.58 -21.60
C LEU A 143 1.61 0.22 -22.36
N GLU A 144 2.63 -0.47 -22.86
CA GLU A 144 3.70 0.09 -23.68
C GLU A 144 3.16 0.55 -25.03
N GLY A 145 2.29 -0.21 -25.68
CA GLY A 145 1.64 0.22 -26.93
C GLY A 145 0.79 1.48 -26.76
N ILE A 146 0.05 1.60 -25.65
CA ILE A 146 -0.70 2.82 -25.33
C ILE A 146 0.25 3.99 -25.05
N ALA A 147 1.39 3.76 -24.39
CA ALA A 147 2.41 4.77 -24.19
C ALA A 147 3.00 5.25 -25.52
N ASP A 148 3.42 4.34 -26.39
CA ASP A 148 3.97 4.64 -27.72
C ASP A 148 2.99 5.48 -28.55
N ASP A 149 1.69 5.17 -28.49
CA ASP A 149 0.67 5.92 -29.22
C ASP A 149 0.43 7.32 -28.65
N ILE A 150 0.58 7.51 -27.35
CA ILE A 150 0.56 8.86 -26.73
C ILE A 150 1.81 9.65 -27.15
N GLU A 151 2.99 9.02 -27.15
CA GLU A 151 4.24 9.65 -27.59
C GLU A 151 4.21 10.07 -29.06
N LYS A 152 3.68 9.23 -29.96
CA LYS A 152 3.49 9.56 -31.39
C LYS A 152 2.59 10.79 -31.60
N ARG A 153 1.69 11.07 -30.66
CA ARG A 153 0.81 12.27 -30.68
C ARG A 153 1.43 13.47 -29.96
N GLY A 154 2.69 13.37 -29.54
CA GLY A 154 3.44 14.42 -28.85
C GLY A 154 3.22 14.48 -27.33
N GLY A 155 2.52 13.50 -26.75
CA GLY A 155 2.34 13.38 -25.30
C GLY A 155 3.54 12.74 -24.60
N ARG A 156 3.53 12.74 -23.27
CA ARG A 156 4.62 12.21 -22.43
C ARG A 156 4.04 11.28 -21.35
N PRO A 157 3.83 10.00 -21.67
CA PRO A 157 3.17 9.07 -20.78
C PRO A 157 4.08 8.62 -19.63
N TYR A 158 3.47 8.13 -18.56
CA TYR A 158 4.15 7.46 -17.46
C TYR A 158 3.34 6.24 -17.01
N ILE A 159 3.93 5.05 -17.13
CA ILE A 159 3.30 3.80 -16.72
C ILE A 159 3.49 3.58 -15.22
N ILE A 160 2.38 3.48 -14.48
CA ILE A 160 2.34 3.07 -13.08
C ILE A 160 1.77 1.65 -13.02
N ALA A 161 2.65 0.67 -12.80
CA ALA A 161 2.25 -0.72 -12.66
C ALA A 161 1.29 -0.93 -11.46
N SER A 162 0.45 -1.96 -11.56
CA SER A 162 -0.63 -2.24 -10.59
C SER A 162 -0.19 -2.17 -9.13
N GLY A 163 -0.83 -1.27 -8.39
CA GLY A 163 -0.62 -1.05 -6.96
C GLY A 163 0.68 -0.33 -6.61
N ALA A 164 1.39 0.20 -7.62
CA ALA A 164 2.67 0.90 -7.53
C ALA A 164 3.80 0.13 -6.84
N SER A 165 3.65 -1.19 -6.67
CA SER A 165 4.58 -1.99 -5.87
C SER A 165 5.88 -2.35 -6.58
N ALA A 166 5.82 -2.54 -7.90
CA ALA A 166 7.00 -2.87 -8.71
C ALA A 166 7.90 -1.65 -8.94
N HIS A 167 7.35 -0.43 -8.83
CA HIS A 167 8.09 0.82 -8.98
C HIS A 167 9.27 0.87 -7.98
N GLY A 168 10.41 1.44 -8.38
CA GLY A 168 11.62 1.51 -7.54
C GLY A 168 11.38 2.14 -6.17
N HIS A 169 10.52 3.18 -6.12
CA HIS A 169 10.12 3.86 -4.88
C HIS A 169 8.83 3.30 -4.22
N GLY A 170 8.28 2.20 -4.72
CA GLY A 170 6.96 1.68 -4.34
C GLY A 170 6.79 1.28 -2.88
N GLY A 171 7.90 1.05 -2.16
CA GLY A 171 7.91 0.75 -0.72
C GLY A 171 8.16 1.95 0.20
N LEU A 172 8.68 3.07 -0.31
CA LEU A 172 9.10 4.22 0.51
C LEU A 172 7.95 4.81 1.34
N GLY A 173 6.75 4.88 0.76
CA GLY A 173 5.57 5.37 1.44
C GLY A 173 5.27 4.61 2.74
N PHE A 174 5.35 3.28 2.71
CA PHE A 174 5.12 2.44 3.89
C PHE A 174 6.34 2.26 4.78
N ALA A 175 7.55 2.51 4.27
CA ALA A 175 8.72 2.69 5.12
C ALA A 175 8.58 3.93 6.01
N ARG A 176 8.07 5.04 5.47
CA ARG A 176 7.77 6.26 6.27
C ARG A 176 6.63 6.02 7.25
N TRP A 177 5.61 5.27 6.83
CA TRP A 177 4.51 4.86 7.70
C TRP A 177 4.98 4.13 8.96
N ALA A 178 6.03 3.31 8.86
CA ALA A 178 6.61 2.62 10.01
C ALA A 178 7.10 3.62 11.06
N PHE A 179 7.79 4.68 10.64
CA PHE A 179 8.24 5.75 11.54
C PHE A 179 7.06 6.56 12.12
N GLU A 180 5.98 6.77 11.36
CA GLU A 180 4.74 7.35 11.93
C GLU A 180 4.20 6.48 13.07
N VAL A 181 4.21 5.16 12.92
CA VAL A 181 3.78 4.24 13.98
C VAL A 181 4.70 4.35 15.19
N VAL A 182 6.03 4.38 14.99
CA VAL A 182 6.98 4.49 16.11
C VAL A 182 6.79 5.79 16.90
N GLU A 183 6.55 6.92 16.23
CA GLU A 183 6.24 8.18 16.93
C GLU A 183 4.91 8.11 17.68
N GLN A 184 3.89 7.49 17.08
CA GLN A 184 2.59 7.31 17.72
C GLN A 184 2.65 6.34 18.91
N GLU A 185 3.46 5.29 18.84
CA GLU A 185 3.75 4.37 19.94
C GLU A 185 4.36 5.09 21.13
N ALA A 186 5.37 5.93 20.88
CA ALA A 186 6.00 6.76 21.90
C ALA A 186 4.98 7.70 22.56
N ALA A 187 4.11 8.34 21.77
CA ALA A 187 3.07 9.23 22.29
C ALA A 187 1.98 8.51 23.10
N LEU A 188 1.63 7.28 22.71
CA LEU A 188 0.61 6.47 23.40
C LEU A 188 1.15 5.69 24.60
N GLY A 189 2.46 5.52 24.71
CA GLY A 189 3.07 4.60 25.68
C GLY A 189 2.72 3.13 25.41
N ILE A 190 2.45 2.78 24.15
CA ILE A 190 2.04 1.44 23.70
C ILE A 190 3.03 0.95 22.65
N PHE A 191 3.38 -0.33 22.68
CA PHE A 191 4.09 -1.00 21.59
C PHE A 191 3.15 -1.96 20.88
N PHE A 192 3.05 -1.84 19.55
CA PHE A 192 2.30 -2.78 18.72
C PHE A 192 3.21 -3.94 18.32
N ASP A 193 3.10 -5.04 19.06
CA ASP A 193 3.87 -6.27 18.81
C ASP A 193 3.52 -6.94 17.48
N THR A 194 2.29 -6.75 16.99
CA THR A 194 1.81 -7.41 15.78
C THR A 194 1.12 -6.41 14.85
N VAL A 195 1.52 -6.38 13.58
CA VAL A 195 0.88 -5.61 12.52
C VAL A 195 0.28 -6.57 11.51
N VAL A 196 -1.04 -6.51 11.30
CA VAL A 196 -1.75 -7.33 10.31
C VAL A 196 -2.13 -6.47 9.11
N VAL A 197 -1.82 -6.92 7.90
CA VAL A 197 -2.04 -6.15 6.68
C VAL A 197 -2.50 -7.05 5.52
N PRO A 198 -3.55 -6.68 4.75
CA PRO A 198 -3.91 -7.39 3.53
C PRO A 198 -2.86 -7.15 2.44
N VAL A 199 -2.48 -8.22 1.72
CA VAL A 199 -1.43 -8.19 0.71
C VAL A 199 -1.94 -8.70 -0.63
N ALA A 200 -1.58 -7.97 -1.69
CA ALA A 200 -1.79 -8.37 -3.09
C ALA A 200 -0.49 -8.20 -3.88
N SER A 201 -0.09 -6.95 -4.13
CA SER A 201 1.13 -6.62 -4.89
C SER A 201 2.39 -6.41 -4.03
N GLY A 202 2.32 -6.59 -2.71
CA GLY A 202 3.51 -6.64 -1.83
C GLY A 202 4.06 -5.31 -1.31
N GLY A 203 3.99 -4.21 -2.07
CA GLY A 203 4.74 -2.99 -1.69
C GLY A 203 4.30 -2.28 -0.41
N THR A 204 3.12 -2.60 0.12
CA THR A 204 2.68 -2.11 1.44
C THR A 204 3.52 -2.77 2.54
N ILE A 205 3.49 -4.11 2.59
CA ILE A 205 4.16 -4.88 3.63
C ILE A 205 5.68 -4.83 3.47
N GLY A 206 6.20 -4.84 2.23
CA GLY A 206 7.65 -4.69 1.99
C GLY A 206 8.20 -3.36 2.51
N GLY A 207 7.45 -2.27 2.34
CA GLY A 207 7.77 -0.98 2.94
C GLY A 207 7.71 -0.99 4.47
N MET A 208 6.68 -1.61 5.06
CA MET A 208 6.56 -1.75 6.52
C MET A 208 7.74 -2.51 7.13
N ILE A 209 8.12 -3.65 6.53
CA ILE A 209 9.27 -4.47 6.99
C ILE A 209 10.54 -3.62 6.97
N ALA A 210 10.86 -2.97 5.85
CA ALA A 210 12.05 -2.14 5.74
C ALA A 210 12.02 -0.96 6.74
N GLY A 211 10.91 -0.23 6.82
CA GLY A 211 10.79 0.91 7.72
C GLY A 211 10.97 0.56 9.20
N PHE A 212 10.34 -0.52 9.67
CA PHE A 212 10.48 -0.94 11.05
C PHE A 212 11.88 -1.47 11.36
N LYS A 213 12.49 -2.24 10.44
CA LYS A 213 13.87 -2.73 10.61
C LYS A 213 14.87 -1.56 10.76
N LEU A 214 14.67 -0.47 10.00
CA LEU A 214 15.50 0.73 10.13
C LEU A 214 15.27 1.45 11.46
N ALA A 215 13.99 1.66 11.83
CA ALA A 215 13.65 2.29 13.09
C ALA A 215 14.19 1.51 14.31
N ASP A 216 14.15 0.18 14.25
CA ASP A 216 14.65 -0.67 15.33
C ASP A 216 16.18 -0.65 15.42
N ARG A 217 16.91 -0.63 14.27
CA ARG A 217 18.37 -0.42 14.27
C ARG A 217 18.74 0.91 14.91
N LEU A 218 18.08 2.00 14.50
CA LEU A 218 18.38 3.34 15.03
C LEU A 218 18.09 3.44 16.53
N ARG A 219 17.04 2.75 17.01
CA ARG A 219 16.75 2.63 18.45
C ARG A 219 17.84 1.87 19.20
N GLN A 220 18.43 0.83 18.61
CA GLN A 220 19.55 0.10 19.20
C GLN A 220 20.82 0.95 19.24
N GLU A 221 21.13 1.68 18.18
CA GLU A 221 22.32 2.54 18.08
C GLU A 221 22.28 3.76 19.01
N SER A 222 21.09 4.35 19.21
CA SER A 222 20.93 5.53 20.08
C SER A 222 20.98 5.21 21.58
N GLY A 223 21.00 3.94 21.98
CA GLY A 223 21.12 3.53 23.38
C GLY A 223 19.92 3.87 24.27
N THR A 224 18.83 4.40 23.71
CA THR A 224 17.55 4.63 24.41
C THR A 224 16.80 3.31 24.61
N PHE A 225 17.38 2.43 25.42
CA PHE A 225 16.80 1.13 25.77
C PHE A 225 15.85 1.31 26.96
N SER A 226 14.56 1.54 26.71
CA SER A 226 13.54 1.31 27.74
C SER A 226 13.12 -0.16 27.68
N LEU A 227 13.47 -0.92 28.71
CA LEU A 227 13.16 -2.35 28.86
C LEU A 227 11.64 -2.66 28.75
N SER A 228 10.76 -1.68 28.88
CA SER A 228 9.30 -1.86 28.78
C SER A 228 8.74 -1.92 27.35
N GLN A 229 9.54 -1.63 26.31
CA GLN A 229 9.13 -1.68 24.89
C GLN A 229 9.99 -2.66 24.06
N SER A 230 10.71 -3.56 24.73
CA SER A 230 11.58 -4.57 24.11
C SER A 230 10.76 -5.77 23.60
N GLY A 231 10.16 -5.63 22.41
CA GLY A 231 9.51 -6.74 21.72
C GLY A 231 9.92 -6.81 20.25
N THR A 232 10.14 -8.01 19.72
CA THR A 232 10.27 -8.20 18.27
C THR A 232 8.89 -8.01 17.64
N ARG A 233 8.74 -6.99 16.79
CA ARG A 233 7.49 -6.79 16.04
C ARG A 233 7.32 -7.87 14.96
N THR A 234 6.13 -8.46 14.90
CA THR A 234 5.73 -9.38 13.83
C THR A 234 4.82 -8.67 12.84
N ILE A 235 5.10 -8.80 11.53
CA ILE A 235 4.24 -8.23 10.47
C ILE A 235 3.63 -9.39 9.69
N ILE A 236 2.32 -9.54 9.82
CA ILE A 236 1.55 -10.64 9.21
C ILE A 236 0.83 -10.12 7.96
N GLY A 237 1.23 -10.63 6.81
CA GLY A 237 0.53 -10.41 5.54
C GLY A 237 -0.62 -11.40 5.38
N ILE A 238 -1.84 -10.92 5.11
CA ILE A 238 -2.97 -11.77 4.69
C ILE A 238 -3.05 -11.75 3.15
N ASP A 239 -2.77 -12.87 2.48
CA ASP A 239 -2.88 -12.91 1.02
C ASP A 239 -4.34 -12.75 0.56
N THR A 240 -4.55 -11.83 -0.38
CA THR A 240 -5.86 -11.54 -0.98
C THR A 240 -5.96 -11.98 -2.44
N TYR A 241 -4.86 -12.41 -3.06
CA TYR A 241 -4.80 -12.85 -4.45
C TYR A 241 -4.68 -14.37 -4.61
N ASN A 242 -4.56 -15.11 -3.50
CA ASN A 242 -4.41 -16.57 -3.51
C ASN A 242 -3.28 -17.01 -4.45
N LYS A 243 -2.13 -16.34 -4.34
CA LYS A 243 -0.96 -16.63 -5.16
C LYS A 243 -0.41 -18.02 -4.84
N PRO A 244 0.31 -18.67 -5.78
CA PRO A 244 1.02 -19.90 -5.46
C PRO A 244 1.97 -19.69 -4.28
N VAL A 245 2.11 -20.72 -3.45
CA VAL A 245 2.97 -20.70 -2.25
C VAL A 245 4.38 -20.26 -2.62
N GLY A 246 4.95 -19.32 -1.86
CA GLY A 246 6.30 -18.80 -2.06
C GLY A 246 6.38 -17.61 -3.02
N VAL A 247 5.41 -17.46 -3.95
CA VAL A 247 5.44 -16.35 -4.93
C VAL A 247 5.17 -15.02 -4.25
N LEU A 248 4.21 -14.98 -3.32
CA LEU A 248 3.90 -13.75 -2.59
C LEU A 248 5.07 -13.38 -1.67
N GLU A 249 5.59 -14.34 -0.92
CA GLU A 249 6.69 -14.15 0.01
C GLU A 249 7.95 -13.65 -0.70
N ALA A 250 8.30 -14.26 -1.84
CA ALA A 250 9.41 -13.81 -2.67
C ALA A 250 9.20 -12.38 -3.19
N THR A 251 7.98 -12.04 -3.63
CA THR A 251 7.64 -10.68 -4.08
C THR A 251 7.80 -9.66 -2.93
N ILE A 252 7.34 -10.01 -1.73
CA ILE A 252 7.47 -9.14 -0.55
C ILE A 252 8.94 -8.96 -0.18
N LEU A 253 9.71 -10.05 -0.17
CA LEU A 253 11.13 -10.04 0.18
C LEU A 253 11.93 -9.14 -0.77
N ASP A 254 11.74 -9.29 -2.08
CA ASP A 254 12.37 -8.44 -3.10
C ASP A 254 12.07 -6.95 -2.85
N ILE A 255 10.79 -6.60 -2.67
CA ILE A 255 10.41 -5.20 -2.44
C ILE A 255 11.00 -4.68 -1.13
N ALA A 256 10.99 -5.49 -0.07
CA ALA A 256 11.54 -5.13 1.22
C ALA A 256 13.04 -4.86 1.12
N GLN A 257 13.82 -5.73 0.46
CA GLN A 257 15.26 -5.59 0.26
C GLN A 257 15.62 -4.37 -0.59
N ARG A 258 14.90 -4.15 -1.71
CA ARG A 258 15.08 -2.95 -2.54
C ARG A 258 14.77 -1.68 -1.76
N THR A 259 13.68 -1.67 -0.98
CA THR A 259 13.31 -0.53 -0.14
C THR A 259 14.36 -0.31 0.95
N ALA A 260 14.85 -1.37 1.59
CA ALA A 260 15.90 -1.32 2.59
C ALA A 260 17.15 -0.61 2.05
N LYS A 261 17.64 -1.03 0.89
CA LYS A 261 18.77 -0.39 0.22
C LYS A 261 18.59 1.12 0.07
N LEU A 262 17.41 1.54 -0.42
CA LEU A 262 17.09 2.96 -0.64
C LEU A 262 17.14 3.76 0.66
N ILE A 263 16.64 3.20 1.77
CA ILE A 263 16.52 3.93 3.04
C ILE A 263 17.77 3.82 3.94
N GLY A 264 18.88 3.27 3.44
CA GLY A 264 20.14 3.13 4.20
C GLY A 264 20.24 1.86 5.06
N LEU A 265 19.38 0.86 4.83
CA LEU A 265 19.60 -0.50 5.32
C LEU A 265 20.42 -1.28 4.27
N GLY A 266 21.49 -1.97 4.66
CA GLY A 266 22.16 -2.92 3.76
C GLY A 266 21.20 -4.03 3.30
N GLU A 267 21.37 -4.52 2.06
CA GLU A 267 20.48 -5.53 1.44
C GLU A 267 20.38 -6.83 2.26
N ALA A 268 21.46 -7.24 2.92
CA ALA A 268 21.53 -8.48 3.72
C ALA A 268 20.78 -8.41 5.06
N VAL A 269 20.16 -7.29 5.40
CA VAL A 269 19.52 -7.09 6.71
C VAL A 269 18.11 -7.68 6.76
N ILE A 270 17.44 -7.78 5.60
CA ILE A 270 16.10 -8.39 5.49
C ILE A 270 16.24 -9.81 4.94
N GLN A 271 15.70 -10.75 5.70
CA GLN A 271 15.78 -12.18 5.44
C GLN A 271 14.38 -12.76 5.24
N ALA A 272 14.30 -13.97 4.68
CA ALA A 272 13.03 -14.63 4.41
C ALA A 272 12.14 -14.79 5.66
N HIS A 273 12.74 -14.93 6.85
CA HIS A 273 12.00 -15.06 8.12
C HIS A 273 11.32 -13.76 8.56
N ASP A 274 11.73 -12.60 8.03
CA ASP A 274 11.06 -11.31 8.29
C ASP A 274 9.70 -11.22 7.55
N VAL A 275 9.45 -12.13 6.59
CA VAL A 275 8.23 -12.16 5.78
C VAL A 275 7.28 -13.23 6.31
N VAL A 276 6.31 -12.82 7.15
CA VAL A 276 5.26 -13.72 7.63
C VAL A 276 4.03 -13.59 6.74
N GLY A 277 3.90 -14.50 5.79
CA GLY A 277 2.69 -14.69 4.98
C GLY A 277 1.70 -15.61 5.70
N SER A 278 0.43 -15.21 5.73
CA SER A 278 -0.69 -16.07 6.12
C SER A 278 -1.62 -16.29 4.94
N ARG A 279 -2.12 -17.53 4.82
CA ARG A 279 -2.96 -17.95 3.69
C ARG A 279 -4.31 -17.22 3.68
N PRO A 280 -4.96 -17.07 2.51
CA PRO A 280 -6.26 -16.44 2.41
C PRO A 280 -7.30 -17.14 3.29
N LEU A 281 -8.22 -16.39 3.89
CA LEU A 281 -9.42 -16.93 4.56
C LEU A 281 -10.50 -17.45 3.56
N GLY A 282 -10.07 -17.93 2.39
CA GLY A 282 -10.92 -18.52 1.33
C GLY A 282 -11.22 -17.61 0.12
N THR A 283 -11.41 -18.30 -1.02
CA THR A 283 -11.83 -17.89 -2.39
C THR A 283 -10.86 -17.05 -3.24
N SER A 284 -11.08 -17.09 -4.57
CA SER A 284 -10.35 -16.37 -5.62
C SER A 284 -10.28 -14.85 -5.38
N PRO A 285 -9.31 -14.13 -5.98
CA PRO A 285 -9.23 -12.67 -5.90
C PRO A 285 -10.57 -12.00 -6.21
N GLY A 286 -10.99 -11.04 -5.38
CA GLY A 286 -12.25 -10.30 -5.57
C GLY A 286 -13.53 -11.04 -5.14
N GLN A 287 -13.45 -12.31 -4.72
CA GLN A 287 -14.58 -13.05 -4.18
C GLN A 287 -14.58 -13.06 -2.65
N SER A 288 -15.78 -12.92 -2.08
CA SER A 288 -16.03 -13.07 -0.64
C SER A 288 -16.41 -14.50 -0.29
N SER A 289 -15.73 -15.10 0.68
CA SER A 289 -16.14 -16.36 1.31
C SER A 289 -17.24 -16.12 2.35
N ARG A 290 -17.95 -17.18 2.77
CA ARG A 290 -18.92 -17.09 3.89
C ARG A 290 -18.29 -16.54 5.18
N SER A 291 -17.00 -16.77 5.41
CA SER A 291 -16.24 -16.18 6.52
C SER A 291 -15.94 -14.69 6.34
N LYS A 292 -15.88 -14.17 5.10
CA LYS A 292 -15.77 -12.73 4.79
C LYS A 292 -17.12 -11.98 4.85
N MET A 293 -18.23 -12.68 4.65
CA MET A 293 -19.59 -12.09 4.57
C MET A 293 -20.40 -12.23 5.87
N ALA A 294 -19.82 -12.65 6.99
CA ALA A 294 -20.57 -12.93 8.22
C ALA A 294 -21.08 -11.65 8.94
N LEU A 295 -21.91 -10.86 8.26
CA LEU A 295 -23.06 -10.18 8.84
C LEU A 295 -24.21 -11.19 8.77
N LYS A 296 -24.26 -12.12 9.73
CA LYS A 296 -25.53 -12.78 10.00
C LYS A 296 -26.39 -11.76 10.72
N HIS A 297 -27.48 -11.36 10.08
CA HIS A 297 -28.59 -10.65 10.72
C HIS A 297 -29.03 -11.37 12.00
#